data_AF-A0A1Y2JFL1-F1
#
_entry.id   AF-A0A1Y2JFL1-F1
#
_cell.length_a   1.000
_cell.length_b   1.000
_cell.length_c   1.000
_cell.angle_alpha   90.00
_cell.angle_beta   90.00
_cell.angle_gamma   90.00
#
_symmetry.space_group_name_H-M   'P 1'
#
loop_
_entity.id
_entity.type
_entity.pdbx_description
1 polymer ?
#
loop_
_entity_poly.entity_id
_entity_poly.type
_entity_poly.pdbx_seq_one_letter_code
_entity_poly.pdbx_strand_id
1 'polypeptide(L)'
;MAVGEWMRAVQKVTPAAVDGARSLRRLLFDGASEDIGNLAEAASSAEAMDLIGIFGACDAKQRTVSEEARRESDRVDRMEKLIEQAHASGLRPGAAVGKLAEATTGLAQGLECRAAIAAQRTDAIAIAEASAENEPAQVVSVRATLARAGKIGGAGLPAGAVKWLLHPDHVARTEMLSQMALAVERAIEAEGSARERADALLQIDADSWSGGPFTVVPIERLLEKAQRAVQAPDSLEKQITLLATEDEARRLGLGDLIAAWSDEGLRYQGLSWTVEAAFYRSAAAHLMREQPALARHTGSTHEQVRKRFQELDQEILSLNRRLVAAKLFARQVPVGQRAQSTRDYTDNQTLDHQTSLQKPRIALRRLFGNAGAAIRAYKPCIMMSPMSVAQYLEPGKHRFDVLIIDEASQMRPEDALGALIRCAQAVVVGDPEQLPPSDFFVAAETRDEEEIEDSPEESILELGRRCWRPMRMLGVHYRSRHQSLIAYSNREFYDDRLL
;
A
#
# COMPACT_ATOMS: atom_id res chain seq x y z
N MET A 1 24.95 -81.28 -25.55
CA MET A 1 23.63 -80.80 -26.01
C MET A 1 23.60 -79.27 -26.12
N ALA A 2 23.94 -78.51 -25.07
CA ALA A 2 23.94 -77.03 -25.09
C ALA A 2 24.79 -76.35 -26.18
N VAL A 3 26.02 -76.84 -26.46
CA VAL A 3 26.91 -76.26 -27.49
C VAL A 3 26.34 -76.45 -28.91
N GLY A 4 25.68 -77.58 -29.17
CA GLY A 4 25.08 -77.89 -30.47
C GLY A 4 23.82 -77.07 -30.75
N GLU A 5 23.03 -76.74 -29.73
CA GLU A 5 21.88 -75.82 -29.85
C GLU A 5 22.34 -74.37 -30.03
N TRP A 6 23.38 -73.95 -29.32
CA TRP A 6 23.99 -72.63 -29.48
C TRP A 6 24.57 -72.43 -30.88
N MET A 7 25.31 -73.41 -31.41
CA MET A 7 25.84 -73.35 -32.78
C MET A 7 24.74 -73.25 -33.86
N ARG A 8 23.61 -73.94 -33.68
CA ARG A 8 22.46 -73.83 -34.59
C ARG A 8 21.77 -72.46 -34.49
N ALA A 9 21.71 -71.86 -33.30
CA ALA A 9 21.15 -70.52 -33.10
C ALA A 9 22.00 -69.43 -33.78
N VAL A 10 23.33 -69.48 -33.63
CA VAL A 10 24.26 -68.53 -34.27
C VAL A 10 24.22 -68.64 -35.80
N GLN A 11 24.10 -69.87 -36.33
CA GLN A 11 24.03 -70.12 -37.78
C GLN A 11 22.70 -69.66 -38.41
N LYS A 12 21.60 -69.59 -37.63
CA LYS A 12 20.30 -69.06 -38.07
C LYS A 12 20.29 -67.53 -38.20
N VAL A 13 21.05 -66.82 -37.36
CA VAL A 13 21.09 -65.34 -37.32
C VAL A 13 22.15 -64.77 -38.28
N THR A 14 23.12 -65.58 -38.71
CA THR A 14 24.17 -65.17 -39.67
C THR A 14 24.27 -66.17 -40.82
N PRO A 15 23.61 -65.98 -41.98
CA PRO A 15 23.72 -66.92 -43.11
C PRO A 15 25.11 -66.87 -43.76
N ALA A 16 25.64 -68.02 -44.20
CA ALA A 16 27.01 -68.12 -44.72
C ALA A 16 27.28 -67.37 -46.04
N ALA A 17 26.23 -66.92 -46.73
CA ALA A 17 26.28 -66.28 -48.05
C ALA A 17 26.23 -64.75 -48.00
N VAL A 18 26.28 -64.12 -46.82
CA VAL A 18 26.20 -62.66 -46.67
C VAL A 18 27.54 -62.09 -46.21
N ASP A 19 28.05 -61.08 -46.92
CA ASP A 19 29.35 -60.44 -46.62
C ASP A 19 29.37 -59.88 -45.20
N GLY A 20 30.46 -60.10 -44.45
CA GLY A 20 30.61 -59.68 -43.04
C GLY A 20 30.09 -60.68 -41.99
N ALA A 21 29.26 -61.66 -42.37
CA ALA A 21 28.73 -62.68 -41.45
C ALA A 21 29.83 -63.61 -40.89
N ARG A 22 30.92 -63.79 -41.64
CA ARG A 22 32.06 -64.65 -41.25
C ARG A 22 32.88 -64.03 -40.12
N SER A 23 33.11 -62.72 -40.19
CA SER A 23 33.86 -61.94 -39.19
C SER A 23 33.08 -61.78 -37.89
N LEU A 24 31.76 -61.62 -37.96
CA LEU A 24 30.88 -61.62 -36.78
C LEU A 24 30.94 -62.96 -36.03
N ARG A 25 30.93 -64.09 -36.76
CA ARG A 25 31.11 -65.40 -36.13
C ARG A 25 32.48 -65.52 -35.47
N ARG A 26 33.55 -65.12 -36.16
CA ARG A 26 34.90 -65.25 -35.62
C ARG A 26 35.11 -64.47 -34.32
N LEU A 27 34.51 -63.28 -34.21
CA LEU A 27 34.50 -62.50 -32.97
C LEU A 27 33.69 -63.17 -31.84
N LEU A 28 32.55 -63.78 -32.17
CA LEU A 28 31.73 -64.54 -31.21
C LEU A 28 32.38 -65.86 -30.75
N PHE A 29 33.31 -66.40 -31.55
CA PHE A 29 34.01 -67.66 -31.27
C PHE A 29 35.35 -67.48 -30.55
N ASP A 30 36.19 -66.55 -31.02
CA ASP A 30 37.58 -66.38 -30.55
C ASP A 30 37.80 -65.06 -29.77
N GLY A 31 36.78 -64.20 -29.68
CA GLY A 31 36.88 -62.91 -28.99
C GLY A 31 37.06 -63.04 -27.48
N ALA A 32 37.81 -62.11 -26.88
CA ALA A 32 37.94 -62.04 -25.42
C ALA A 32 36.56 -61.78 -24.78
N SER A 33 36.36 -62.23 -23.54
CA SER A 33 35.08 -62.09 -22.81
C SER A 33 34.58 -60.65 -22.73
N GLU A 34 35.49 -59.67 -22.78
CA GLU A 34 35.20 -58.24 -22.77
C GLU A 34 34.62 -57.76 -24.13
N ASP A 35 35.13 -58.29 -25.25
CA ASP A 35 34.60 -58.01 -26.60
C ASP A 35 33.20 -58.59 -26.81
N ILE A 36 32.93 -59.77 -26.23
CA ILE A 36 31.62 -60.42 -26.27
C ILE A 36 30.62 -59.68 -25.37
N GLY A 37 31.06 -59.18 -24.20
CA GLY A 37 30.26 -58.34 -23.30
C GLY A 37 29.81 -57.03 -23.96
N ASN A 38 30.74 -56.31 -24.60
CA ASN A 38 30.44 -55.08 -25.34
C ASN A 38 29.46 -55.32 -26.52
N LEU A 39 29.56 -56.48 -27.17
CA LEU A 39 28.65 -56.85 -28.27
C LEU A 39 27.23 -57.13 -27.76
N ALA A 40 27.10 -57.79 -26.61
CA ALA A 40 25.81 -58.09 -25.98
C ALA A 40 25.11 -56.81 -25.47
N GLU A 41 25.87 -55.88 -24.90
CA GLU A 41 25.37 -54.59 -24.43
C GLU A 41 24.88 -53.70 -25.59
N ALA A 42 25.64 -53.68 -26.71
CA ALA A 42 25.25 -52.99 -27.94
C ALA A 42 24.02 -53.61 -28.64
N ALA A 43 23.93 -54.94 -28.67
CA ALA A 43 22.78 -55.64 -29.25
C ALA A 43 21.49 -55.46 -28.44
N SER A 44 21.60 -55.34 -27.11
CA SER A 44 20.47 -55.10 -26.21
C SER A 44 19.92 -53.67 -26.29
N SER A 45 20.73 -52.71 -26.73
CA SER A 45 20.40 -51.28 -26.73
C SER A 45 19.87 -50.76 -28.08
N ALA A 46 19.85 -51.58 -29.14
CA ALA A 46 19.47 -51.13 -30.49
C ALA A 46 18.77 -52.23 -31.30
N GLU A 47 17.45 -52.31 -31.21
CA GLU A 47 16.63 -53.33 -31.87
C GLU A 47 16.51 -53.19 -33.41
N ALA A 48 17.26 -52.27 -34.06
CA ALA A 48 17.04 -51.91 -35.46
C ALA A 48 18.32 -51.61 -36.28
N MET A 49 19.43 -52.35 -36.08
CA MET A 49 20.63 -52.20 -36.92
C MET A 49 20.91 -53.44 -37.77
N ASP A 50 21.18 -53.22 -39.07
CA ASP A 50 21.70 -54.24 -39.98
C ASP A 50 23.21 -54.41 -39.75
N LEU A 51 23.53 -55.30 -38.82
CA LEU A 51 24.89 -55.62 -38.42
C LEU A 51 25.71 -56.23 -39.57
N ILE A 52 25.07 -56.86 -40.56
CA ILE A 52 25.77 -57.66 -41.57
C ILE A 52 26.40 -56.75 -42.63
N GLY A 53 25.68 -55.74 -43.14
CA GLY A 53 26.21 -54.80 -44.14
C GLY A 53 27.41 -53.98 -43.66
N ILE A 54 27.51 -53.76 -42.34
CA ILE A 54 28.56 -52.94 -41.76
C ILE A 54 29.87 -53.75 -41.72
N PHE A 55 29.83 -55.03 -41.31
CA PHE A 55 30.98 -55.95 -41.38
C PHE A 55 31.49 -56.23 -42.79
N GLY A 56 30.68 -56.02 -43.84
CA GLY A 56 31.12 -56.13 -45.25
C GLY A 56 32.01 -54.98 -45.76
N ALA A 57 31.71 -53.72 -45.45
CA ALA A 57 32.58 -52.56 -45.81
C ALA A 57 33.94 -52.59 -45.09
N CYS A 58 33.90 -53.36 -44.04
CA CYS A 58 34.96 -53.72 -43.20
C CYS A 58 35.59 -55.00 -43.69
N ASP A 59 35.64 -55.39 -44.95
CA ASP A 59 36.61 -56.40 -45.42
C ASP A 59 37.74 -55.77 -46.27
N ALA A 60 37.79 -54.42 -46.31
CA ALA A 60 38.70 -53.66 -47.15
C ALA A 60 39.95 -52.93 -46.55
N LYS A 61 40.22 -52.75 -45.22
CA LYS A 61 41.12 -51.64 -44.75
C LYS A 61 42.10 -51.81 -43.53
N GLN A 62 42.50 -53.02 -43.12
CA GLN A 62 43.59 -53.40 -42.14
C GLN A 62 44.12 -52.50 -40.92
N ARG A 63 43.66 -52.61 -39.63
CA ARG A 63 44.00 -51.80 -38.39
C ARG A 63 43.49 -52.45 -37.07
N THR A 64 44.07 -52.22 -35.88
CA THR A 64 43.68 -52.89 -34.61
C THR A 64 42.61 -52.17 -33.77
N VAL A 65 41.84 -52.95 -33.00
CA VAL A 65 40.61 -52.52 -32.30
C VAL A 65 40.83 -51.67 -31.05
N SER A 66 41.92 -51.89 -30.32
CA SER A 66 42.15 -51.28 -28.99
C SER A 66 42.77 -49.88 -29.03
N GLU A 67 43.59 -49.56 -30.03
CA GLU A 67 44.20 -48.23 -30.19
C GLU A 67 43.18 -47.20 -30.67
N GLU A 68 42.24 -47.61 -31.52
CA GLU A 68 41.18 -46.72 -32.00
C GLU A 68 40.07 -46.53 -30.94
N ALA A 69 39.82 -47.51 -30.07
CA ALA A 69 38.86 -47.39 -28.96
C ALA A 69 39.29 -46.33 -27.93
N ARG A 70 40.59 -46.25 -27.60
CA ARG A 70 41.12 -45.28 -26.63
C ARG A 70 41.07 -43.84 -27.13
N ARG A 71 41.39 -43.65 -28.42
CA ARG A 71 41.31 -42.36 -29.11
C ARG A 71 39.86 -41.89 -29.30
N GLU A 72 38.93 -42.83 -29.43
CA GLU A 72 37.50 -42.53 -29.49
C GLU A 72 36.89 -42.19 -28.12
N SER A 73 37.44 -42.70 -27.02
CA SER A 73 37.03 -42.31 -25.65
C SER A 73 37.41 -40.86 -25.32
N ASP A 74 38.66 -40.46 -25.60
CA ASP A 74 39.12 -39.08 -25.42
C ASP A 74 38.34 -38.06 -26.29
N ARG A 75 37.71 -38.55 -27.36
CA ARG A 75 36.86 -37.76 -28.27
C ARG A 75 35.42 -37.67 -27.77
N VAL A 76 34.92 -38.69 -27.07
CA VAL A 76 33.59 -38.68 -26.43
C VAL A 76 33.57 -37.68 -25.29
N ASP A 77 34.60 -37.65 -24.44
CA ASP A 77 34.69 -36.73 -23.31
C ASP A 77 34.71 -35.25 -23.75
N ARG A 78 35.36 -34.95 -24.88
CA ARG A 78 35.35 -33.58 -25.45
C ARG A 78 34.00 -33.23 -26.06
N MET A 79 33.31 -34.21 -26.64
CA MET A 79 31.99 -34.01 -27.23
C MET A 79 30.90 -33.87 -26.15
N GLU A 80 31.01 -34.59 -25.03
CA GLU A 80 30.11 -34.47 -23.87
C GLU A 80 30.21 -33.09 -23.22
N LYS A 81 31.42 -32.54 -23.07
CA LYS A 81 31.60 -31.14 -22.62
C LYS A 81 30.99 -30.13 -23.57
N LEU A 82 31.11 -30.36 -24.88
CA LEU A 82 30.48 -29.53 -25.91
C LEU A 82 28.95 -29.63 -25.90
N ILE A 83 28.41 -30.82 -25.62
CA ILE A 83 26.97 -31.07 -25.50
C ILE A 83 26.42 -30.48 -24.19
N GLU A 84 27.15 -30.55 -23.07
CA GLU A 84 26.78 -29.84 -21.84
C GLU A 84 26.72 -28.33 -22.05
N GLN A 85 27.69 -27.75 -22.77
CA GLN A 85 27.71 -26.33 -23.14
C GLN A 85 26.57 -25.97 -24.12
N ALA A 86 26.29 -26.82 -25.10
CA ALA A 86 25.18 -26.64 -26.05
C ALA A 86 23.81 -26.81 -25.37
N HIS A 87 23.65 -27.76 -24.43
CA HIS A 87 22.41 -27.95 -23.66
C HIS A 87 22.20 -26.84 -22.64
N ALA A 88 23.26 -26.30 -22.03
CA ALA A 88 23.19 -25.11 -21.17
C ALA A 88 22.80 -23.83 -21.95
N SER A 89 23.15 -23.75 -23.23
CA SER A 89 22.82 -22.62 -24.11
C SER A 89 21.33 -22.50 -24.46
N GLY A 90 20.54 -23.58 -24.30
CA GLY A 90 19.09 -23.51 -24.16
C GLY A 90 18.35 -22.67 -25.22
N LEU A 91 18.67 -22.84 -26.50
CA LEU A 91 18.04 -22.08 -27.58
C LEU A 91 16.56 -22.47 -27.74
N ARG A 92 15.70 -21.64 -27.16
CA ARG A 92 14.26 -21.58 -27.41
C ARG A 92 13.96 -20.24 -28.10
N PRO A 93 12.84 -20.13 -28.84
CA PRO A 93 12.27 -18.80 -29.13
C PRO A 93 12.12 -18.08 -27.78
N GLY A 94 12.77 -16.94 -27.57
CA GLY A 94 12.88 -16.33 -26.23
C GLY A 94 14.29 -16.13 -25.67
N ALA A 95 15.33 -16.71 -26.27
CA ALA A 95 16.65 -16.78 -25.62
C ALA A 95 17.38 -15.43 -25.57
N ALA A 96 18.13 -15.20 -24.48
CA ALA A 96 18.93 -13.99 -24.30
C ALA A 96 20.17 -14.00 -25.21
N VAL A 97 20.65 -12.81 -25.60
CA VAL A 97 21.73 -12.65 -26.60
C VAL A 97 23.05 -13.30 -26.14
N GLY A 98 23.36 -13.27 -24.84
CA GLY A 98 24.57 -13.91 -24.30
C GLY A 98 24.61 -15.42 -24.53
N LYS A 99 23.44 -16.08 -24.51
CA LYS A 99 23.33 -17.52 -24.77
C LYS A 99 23.48 -17.89 -26.25
N LEU A 100 23.25 -16.94 -27.17
CA LEU A 100 23.51 -17.13 -28.60
C LEU A 100 25.01 -17.19 -28.90
N ALA A 101 25.84 -16.43 -28.17
CA ALA A 101 27.31 -16.47 -28.28
C ALA A 101 27.90 -17.79 -27.75
N GLU A 102 27.37 -18.30 -26.64
CA GLU A 102 27.74 -19.61 -26.10
C GLU A 102 27.31 -20.75 -27.04
N ALA A 103 26.09 -20.66 -27.60
CA ALA A 103 25.59 -21.64 -28.57
C ALA A 103 26.41 -21.66 -29.86
N THR A 104 26.80 -20.50 -30.41
CA THR A 104 27.63 -20.40 -31.62
C THR A 104 29.05 -20.92 -31.37
N THR A 105 29.65 -20.61 -30.22
CA THR A 105 30.95 -21.16 -29.81
C THR A 105 30.90 -22.69 -29.71
N GLY A 106 29.86 -23.24 -29.09
CA GLY A 106 29.65 -24.69 -29.03
C GLY A 106 29.43 -25.30 -30.43
N LEU A 107 28.73 -24.60 -31.31
CA LEU A 107 28.50 -25.06 -32.68
C LEU A 107 29.79 -25.01 -33.52
N ALA A 108 30.56 -23.93 -33.43
CA ALA A 108 31.85 -23.74 -34.09
C ALA A 108 32.89 -24.79 -33.64
N GLN A 109 33.00 -25.04 -32.35
CA GLN A 109 33.87 -26.10 -31.80
C GLN A 109 33.40 -27.50 -32.23
N GLY A 110 32.09 -27.73 -32.36
CA GLY A 110 31.54 -28.94 -32.95
C GLY A 110 31.87 -29.10 -34.44
N LEU A 111 31.87 -27.99 -35.20
CA LEU A 111 32.29 -27.94 -36.60
C LEU A 111 33.81 -28.17 -36.74
N GLU A 112 34.63 -27.58 -35.87
CA GLU A 112 36.10 -27.77 -35.84
C GLU A 112 36.49 -29.18 -35.44
N CYS A 113 35.86 -29.74 -34.40
CA CYS A 113 36.05 -31.15 -34.04
C CYS A 113 35.71 -32.05 -35.23
N ARG A 114 34.64 -31.73 -35.99
CA ARG A 114 34.28 -32.47 -37.20
C ARG A 114 35.27 -32.26 -38.35
N ALA A 115 35.79 -31.06 -38.55
CA ALA A 115 36.81 -30.78 -39.55
C ALA A 115 38.12 -31.53 -39.24
N ALA A 116 38.52 -31.61 -37.97
CA ALA A 116 39.64 -32.43 -37.52
C ALA A 116 39.40 -33.94 -37.72
N ILE A 117 38.16 -34.41 -37.51
CA ILE A 117 37.75 -35.80 -37.79
C ILE A 117 37.74 -36.09 -39.31
N ALA A 118 37.39 -35.11 -40.14
CA ALA A 118 37.39 -35.23 -41.60
C ALA A 118 38.81 -35.17 -42.18
N ALA A 119 39.69 -34.33 -41.65
CA ALA A 119 41.10 -34.22 -42.07
C ALA A 119 41.89 -35.51 -41.80
N GLN A 120 41.61 -36.20 -40.68
CA GLN A 120 42.19 -37.50 -40.36
C GLN A 120 41.69 -38.64 -41.27
N ARG A 121 40.61 -38.43 -42.03
CA ARG A 121 40.17 -39.33 -43.10
C ARG A 121 41.06 -39.18 -44.34
N THR A 122 41.59 -37.99 -44.60
CA THR A 122 42.46 -37.71 -45.75
C THR A 122 43.86 -38.30 -45.55
N ASP A 123 44.43 -38.18 -44.35
CA ASP A 123 45.73 -38.81 -44.02
C ASP A 123 45.64 -40.34 -43.96
N ALA A 124 44.47 -40.88 -43.62
CA ALA A 124 44.21 -42.32 -43.62
C ALA A 124 43.91 -42.91 -45.02
N ILE A 125 43.47 -42.10 -45.98
CA ILE A 125 43.30 -42.51 -47.39
C ILE A 125 44.68 -42.58 -48.08
N ALA A 126 45.61 -41.68 -47.77
CA ALA A 126 46.95 -41.67 -48.36
C ALA A 126 47.82 -42.90 -48.02
N ILE A 127 47.52 -43.60 -46.91
CA ILE A 127 48.25 -44.82 -46.49
C ILE A 127 47.51 -46.10 -46.93
N ALA A 128 46.27 -46.00 -47.43
CA ALA A 128 45.39 -47.13 -47.71
C ALA A 128 45.35 -47.57 -49.20
N GLU A 129 46.28 -47.11 -50.04
CA GLU A 129 46.46 -47.65 -51.40
C GLU A 129 47.38 -48.89 -51.46
N ALA A 130 47.83 -49.42 -50.31
CA ALA A 130 48.63 -50.64 -50.24
C ALA A 130 47.88 -51.80 -49.55
N SER A 131 47.28 -52.66 -50.39
CA SER A 131 46.93 -54.07 -50.18
C SER A 131 45.82 -54.47 -49.20
N ALA A 132 44.86 -55.24 -49.72
CA ALA A 132 43.81 -55.99 -49.02
C ALA A 132 44.36 -57.33 -48.47
N GLU A 133 44.17 -57.62 -47.18
CA GLU A 133 44.56 -58.81 -46.36
C GLU A 133 44.96 -58.43 -44.89
N ASN A 134 44.04 -57.91 -44.07
CA ASN A 134 44.16 -57.98 -42.59
C ASN A 134 42.77 -57.75 -41.99
N GLU A 135 42.21 -58.85 -41.48
CA GLU A 135 40.92 -58.98 -40.80
C GLU A 135 40.69 -58.11 -39.53
N PRO A 136 41.66 -57.43 -38.89
CA PRO A 136 41.38 -56.56 -37.73
C PRO A 136 40.75 -55.19 -38.03
N ALA A 137 41.07 -54.45 -39.12
CA ALA A 137 40.55 -53.05 -39.35
C ALA A 137 39.08 -53.01 -39.64
N GLN A 138 38.72 -54.05 -40.35
CA GLN A 138 37.40 -54.48 -40.62
C GLN A 138 36.50 -54.21 -39.43
N VAL A 139 36.74 -54.95 -38.35
CA VAL A 139 35.99 -54.87 -37.12
C VAL A 139 35.97 -53.44 -36.55
N VAL A 140 36.99 -52.62 -36.82
CA VAL A 140 37.11 -51.23 -36.37
C VAL A 140 36.21 -50.24 -37.14
N SER A 141 36.11 -50.33 -38.46
CA SER A 141 35.26 -49.41 -39.26
C SER A 141 33.75 -49.66 -39.04
N VAL A 142 33.39 -50.89 -38.67
CA VAL A 142 32.03 -51.27 -38.24
C VAL A 142 31.69 -50.64 -36.93
N ARG A 143 32.57 -50.89 -35.94
CA ARG A 143 32.46 -50.34 -34.60
C ARG A 143 32.40 -48.81 -34.68
N ALA A 144 33.13 -48.17 -35.59
CA ALA A 144 33.08 -46.72 -35.80
C ALA A 144 31.76 -46.19 -36.39
N THR A 145 31.12 -46.93 -37.31
CA THR A 145 29.83 -46.50 -37.91
C THR A 145 28.64 -46.77 -36.98
N LEU A 146 28.64 -47.91 -36.29
CA LEU A 146 27.69 -48.20 -35.20
C LEU A 146 27.88 -47.25 -34.00
N ALA A 147 29.12 -46.95 -33.62
CA ALA A 147 29.40 -45.93 -32.60
C ALA A 147 28.99 -44.54 -33.07
N ARG A 148 29.05 -44.22 -34.38
CA ARG A 148 28.58 -42.94 -34.92
C ARG A 148 27.05 -42.81 -34.89
N ALA A 149 26.30 -43.86 -35.21
CA ALA A 149 24.85 -43.88 -35.09
C ALA A 149 24.39 -43.92 -33.61
N GLY A 150 25.11 -44.66 -32.76
CA GLY A 150 24.92 -44.68 -31.31
C GLY A 150 25.22 -43.34 -30.63
N LYS A 151 26.29 -42.63 -31.05
CA LYS A 151 26.64 -41.29 -30.54
C LYS A 151 25.61 -40.23 -30.95
N ILE A 152 24.99 -40.31 -32.14
CA ILE A 152 23.93 -39.37 -32.56
C ILE A 152 22.59 -39.70 -31.86
N GLY A 153 22.28 -41.00 -31.69
CA GLY A 153 21.08 -41.44 -30.95
C GLY A 153 21.14 -41.20 -29.43
N GLY A 154 22.34 -41.22 -28.85
CA GLY A 154 22.60 -40.95 -27.43
C GLY A 154 22.89 -39.49 -27.08
N ALA A 155 23.00 -38.58 -28.05
CA ALA A 155 23.35 -37.16 -27.85
C ALA A 155 22.22 -36.28 -27.31
N GLY A 156 21.09 -36.86 -26.86
CA GLY A 156 19.96 -36.10 -26.30
C GLY A 156 19.23 -35.15 -27.26
N LEU A 157 19.52 -35.23 -28.57
CA LEU A 157 18.85 -34.44 -29.61
C LEU A 157 17.40 -34.94 -29.82
N PRO A 158 16.44 -34.06 -30.15
CA PRO A 158 15.08 -34.48 -30.48
C PRO A 158 15.08 -35.55 -31.58
N ALA A 159 14.25 -36.58 -31.46
CA ALA A 159 14.24 -37.74 -32.36
C ALA A 159 14.16 -37.37 -33.87
N GLY A 160 13.52 -36.25 -34.20
CA GLY A 160 13.48 -35.69 -35.55
C GLY A 160 14.83 -35.20 -36.08
N ALA A 161 15.66 -34.57 -35.24
CA ALA A 161 16.99 -34.07 -35.60
C ALA A 161 18.00 -35.21 -35.79
N VAL A 162 17.92 -36.25 -34.95
CA VAL A 162 18.69 -37.49 -35.08
C VAL A 162 18.39 -38.17 -36.42
N LYS A 163 17.09 -38.33 -36.75
CA LYS A 163 16.65 -38.89 -38.03
C LYS A 163 17.04 -38.02 -39.23
N TRP A 164 17.12 -36.71 -39.04
CA TRP A 164 17.51 -35.76 -40.10
C TRP A 164 19.02 -35.76 -40.38
N LEU A 165 19.86 -35.92 -39.35
CA LEU A 165 21.33 -35.96 -39.45
C LEU A 165 21.87 -37.31 -39.95
N LEU A 166 21.14 -38.40 -39.69
CA LEU A 166 21.48 -39.75 -40.16
C LEU A 166 21.00 -40.05 -41.58
N HIS A 167 20.45 -39.06 -42.29
CA HIS A 167 19.99 -39.20 -43.66
C HIS A 167 21.16 -39.40 -44.64
N PRO A 168 21.01 -40.16 -45.73
CA PRO A 168 22.07 -40.40 -46.71
C PRO A 168 22.73 -39.11 -47.23
N ASP A 169 21.93 -38.06 -47.41
CA ASP A 169 22.34 -36.71 -47.82
C ASP A 169 22.86 -35.82 -46.67
N HIS A 170 23.59 -36.43 -45.73
CA HIS A 170 24.14 -35.77 -44.56
C HIS A 170 25.11 -34.63 -44.91
N VAL A 171 25.80 -34.67 -46.05
CA VAL A 171 26.79 -33.64 -46.46
C VAL A 171 26.10 -32.30 -46.68
N ALA A 172 25.04 -32.25 -47.50
CA ALA A 172 24.30 -31.01 -47.77
C ALA A 172 23.61 -30.45 -46.51
N ARG A 173 23.08 -31.34 -45.66
CA ARG A 173 22.44 -30.99 -44.40
C ARG A 173 23.41 -30.39 -43.38
N THR A 174 24.62 -30.93 -43.38
CA THR A 174 25.73 -30.47 -42.54
C THR A 174 26.25 -29.11 -42.99
N GLU A 175 26.31 -28.88 -44.30
CA GLU A 175 26.66 -27.58 -44.88
C GLU A 175 25.59 -26.53 -44.59
N MET A 176 24.30 -26.90 -44.66
CA MET A 176 23.19 -26.02 -44.27
C MET A 176 23.28 -25.59 -42.80
N LEU A 177 23.59 -26.52 -41.88
CA LEU A 177 23.82 -26.18 -40.47
C LEU A 177 25.03 -25.25 -40.27
N SER A 178 26.09 -25.45 -41.05
CA SER A 178 27.29 -24.60 -40.99
C SER A 178 26.99 -23.19 -41.50
N GLN A 179 26.17 -23.05 -42.54
CA GLN A 179 25.70 -21.75 -43.03
C GLN A 179 24.78 -21.06 -42.02
N MET A 180 23.88 -21.79 -41.38
CA MET A 180 23.03 -21.26 -40.30
C MET A 180 23.87 -20.78 -39.10
N ALA A 181 24.90 -21.53 -38.72
CA ALA A 181 25.86 -21.14 -37.69
C ALA A 181 26.50 -19.78 -37.99
N LEU A 182 27.06 -19.66 -39.20
CA LEU A 182 27.74 -18.47 -39.66
C LEU A 182 26.79 -17.27 -39.75
N ALA A 183 25.54 -17.50 -40.15
CA ALA A 183 24.52 -16.45 -40.18
C ALA A 183 24.18 -15.95 -38.76
N VAL A 184 24.09 -16.84 -37.77
CA VAL A 184 23.87 -16.47 -36.38
C VAL A 184 25.07 -15.74 -35.80
N GLU A 185 26.30 -16.20 -36.04
CA GLU A 185 27.52 -15.51 -35.62
C GLU A 185 27.59 -14.07 -36.14
N ARG A 186 27.36 -13.88 -37.45
CA ARG A 186 27.30 -12.54 -38.06
C ARG A 186 26.21 -11.67 -37.46
N ALA A 187 25.06 -12.24 -37.14
CA ALA A 187 23.96 -11.50 -36.53
C ALA A 187 24.31 -11.05 -35.10
N ILE A 188 24.98 -11.90 -34.31
CA ILE A 188 25.47 -11.55 -32.97
C ILE A 188 26.51 -10.43 -33.04
N GLU A 189 27.47 -10.52 -33.96
CA GLU A 189 28.50 -9.50 -34.13
C GLU A 189 27.92 -8.15 -34.57
N ALA A 190 26.93 -8.17 -35.47
CA ALA A 190 26.22 -6.99 -35.91
C ALA A 190 25.38 -6.36 -34.78
N GLU A 191 24.71 -7.16 -33.94
CA GLU A 191 24.01 -6.69 -32.75
C GLU A 191 24.97 -6.06 -31.75
N GLY A 192 26.08 -6.72 -31.44
CA GLY A 192 27.10 -6.21 -30.52
C GLY A 192 27.65 -4.84 -30.97
N SER A 193 27.99 -4.72 -32.25
CA SER A 193 28.47 -3.47 -32.85
C SER A 193 27.40 -2.37 -32.86
N ALA A 194 26.13 -2.72 -33.06
CA ALA A 194 25.03 -1.75 -32.99
C ALA A 194 24.79 -1.28 -31.56
N ARG A 195 24.85 -2.20 -30.60
CA ARG A 195 24.69 -1.94 -29.17
C ARG A 195 25.79 -1.03 -28.62
N GLU A 196 27.05 -1.30 -28.95
CA GLU A 196 28.17 -0.43 -28.55
C GLU A 196 28.03 1.00 -29.10
N ARG A 197 27.59 1.15 -30.36
CA ARG A 197 27.32 2.48 -30.93
C ARG A 197 26.15 3.18 -30.26
N ALA A 198 25.08 2.44 -29.93
CA ALA A 198 23.94 2.98 -29.21
C ALA A 198 24.33 3.43 -27.79
N ASP A 199 25.10 2.61 -27.08
CA ASP A 199 25.57 2.92 -25.73
C ASP A 199 26.57 4.09 -25.72
N ALA A 200 27.47 4.17 -26.69
CA ALA A 200 28.39 5.30 -26.83
C ALA A 200 27.65 6.64 -27.05
N LEU A 201 26.50 6.61 -27.73
CA LEU A 201 25.70 7.80 -27.99
C LEU A 201 24.75 8.15 -26.84
N LEU A 202 24.11 7.14 -26.27
CA LEU A 202 22.96 7.30 -25.35
C LEU A 202 23.32 7.02 -23.88
N GLN A 203 24.48 6.42 -23.61
CA GLN A 203 24.94 5.96 -22.28
C GLN A 203 23.82 5.22 -21.54
N ILE A 204 23.36 4.11 -22.12
CA ILE A 204 22.15 3.44 -21.67
C ILE A 204 22.46 2.62 -20.42
N ASP A 205 21.82 2.96 -19.30
CA ASP A 205 21.79 2.05 -18.16
C ASP A 205 20.96 0.80 -18.50
N ALA A 206 21.64 -0.33 -18.72
CA ALA A 206 21.01 -1.59 -19.10
C ALA A 206 20.04 -2.10 -18.03
N ASP A 207 20.34 -1.89 -16.75
CA ASP A 207 19.49 -2.36 -15.67
C ASP A 207 18.19 -1.57 -15.62
N SER A 208 18.24 -0.24 -15.67
CA SER A 208 17.03 0.58 -15.76
C SER A 208 16.29 0.39 -17.09
N TRP A 209 16.99 0.23 -18.22
CA TRP A 209 16.35 0.18 -19.53
C TRP A 209 15.72 -1.17 -19.84
N SER A 210 16.38 -2.30 -19.54
CA SER A 210 15.84 -3.64 -19.84
C SER A 210 15.36 -4.43 -18.63
N GLY A 211 15.73 -4.02 -17.41
CA GLY A 211 15.52 -4.78 -16.17
C GLY A 211 16.62 -5.80 -15.91
N GLY A 212 17.83 -5.56 -16.44
CA GLY A 212 18.99 -6.43 -16.35
C GLY A 212 19.96 -6.22 -17.52
N PRO A 213 21.16 -6.83 -17.47
CA PRO A 213 22.13 -6.76 -18.56
C PRO A 213 21.57 -7.30 -19.89
N PHE A 214 21.89 -6.65 -21.01
CA PHE A 214 21.40 -7.03 -22.35
C PHE A 214 21.73 -8.49 -22.73
N THR A 215 22.78 -9.05 -22.15
CA THR A 215 23.19 -10.45 -22.38
C THR A 215 22.29 -11.47 -21.69
N VAL A 216 21.55 -11.06 -20.65
CA VAL A 216 20.71 -11.91 -19.80
C VAL A 216 19.22 -11.77 -20.14
N VAL A 217 18.80 -10.62 -20.66
CA VAL A 217 17.40 -10.33 -20.99
C VAL A 217 17.00 -10.98 -22.34
N PRO A 218 15.81 -11.61 -22.44
CA PRO A 218 15.28 -12.16 -23.69
C PRO A 218 15.30 -11.18 -24.87
N ILE A 219 15.69 -11.65 -26.05
CA ILE A 219 15.84 -10.80 -27.24
C ILE A 219 14.53 -10.16 -27.69
N GLU A 220 13.40 -10.85 -27.52
CA GLU A 220 12.06 -10.34 -27.86
C GLU A 220 11.70 -9.12 -27.01
N ARG A 221 12.07 -9.13 -25.73
CA ARG A 221 11.84 -8.00 -24.83
C ARG A 221 12.72 -6.80 -25.19
N LEU A 222 13.96 -7.04 -25.59
CA LEU A 222 14.86 -5.99 -26.08
C LEU A 222 14.33 -5.39 -27.39
N LEU A 223 13.86 -6.23 -28.31
CA LEU A 223 13.24 -5.81 -29.57
C LEU A 223 11.96 -5.00 -29.34
N GLU A 224 11.07 -5.45 -28.46
CA GLU A 224 9.85 -4.70 -28.10
C GLU A 224 10.18 -3.32 -27.53
N LYS A 225 11.17 -3.23 -26.65
CA LYS A 225 11.60 -1.95 -26.07
C LYS A 225 12.23 -1.03 -27.11
N ALA A 226 13.12 -1.56 -27.95
CA ALA A 226 13.73 -0.80 -29.04
C ALA A 226 12.67 -0.32 -30.06
N GLN A 227 11.72 -1.16 -30.43
CA GLN A 227 10.63 -0.79 -31.34
C GLN A 227 9.73 0.29 -30.73
N ARG A 228 9.37 0.19 -29.45
CA ARG A 228 8.62 1.25 -28.76
C ARG A 228 9.39 2.58 -28.72
N ALA A 229 10.69 2.53 -28.46
CA ALA A 229 11.53 3.73 -28.44
C ALA A 229 11.59 4.39 -29.83
N VAL A 230 11.73 3.60 -30.90
CA VAL A 230 11.73 4.09 -32.29
C VAL A 230 10.36 4.65 -32.70
N GLN A 231 9.25 4.05 -32.23
CA GLN A 231 7.89 4.51 -32.54
C GLN A 231 7.52 5.82 -31.83
N ALA A 232 8.20 6.18 -30.75
CA ALA A 232 7.88 7.34 -29.94
C ALA A 232 9.15 8.14 -29.53
N PRO A 233 9.90 8.71 -30.50
CA PRO A 233 11.14 9.42 -30.21
C PRO A 233 10.92 10.62 -29.27
N ASP A 234 9.82 11.36 -29.43
CA ASP A 234 9.47 12.50 -28.58
C ASP A 234 9.18 12.11 -27.12
N SER A 235 8.95 10.83 -26.84
CA SER A 235 8.74 10.34 -25.46
C SER A 235 10.07 10.10 -24.72
N LEU A 236 11.20 10.01 -25.42
CA LEU A 236 12.52 9.86 -24.78
C LEU A 236 12.88 11.10 -23.95
N GLU A 237 12.61 12.31 -24.45
CA GLU A 237 12.88 13.55 -23.72
C GLU A 237 12.09 13.60 -22.40
N LYS A 238 10.81 13.17 -22.44
CA LYS A 238 9.97 13.06 -21.24
C LYS A 238 10.51 12.01 -20.26
N GLN A 239 11.03 10.90 -20.77
CA GLN A 239 11.63 9.86 -19.94
C GLN A 239 12.93 10.34 -19.27
N ILE A 240 13.77 11.07 -19.99
CA ILE A 240 15.00 11.67 -19.43
C ILE A 240 14.63 12.65 -18.32
N THR A 241 13.63 13.50 -18.57
CA THR A 241 13.14 14.47 -17.58
C THR A 241 12.63 13.76 -16.31
N LEU A 242 11.87 12.67 -16.47
CA LEU A 242 11.38 11.87 -15.35
C LEU A 242 12.54 11.26 -14.54
N LEU A 243 13.51 10.64 -15.20
CA LEU A 243 14.67 10.03 -14.53
C LEU A 243 15.52 11.07 -13.79
N ALA A 244 15.74 12.24 -14.39
CA ALA A 244 16.44 13.35 -13.74
C ALA A 244 15.69 13.84 -12.49
N THR A 245 14.36 13.93 -12.57
CA THR A 245 13.50 14.33 -11.45
C THR A 245 13.53 13.30 -10.32
N GLU A 246 13.52 12.01 -10.65
CA GLU A 246 13.65 10.94 -9.65
C GLU A 246 15.01 10.98 -8.94
N ASP A 247 16.09 11.22 -9.66
CA ASP A 247 17.43 11.34 -9.07
C ASP A 247 17.55 12.54 -8.13
N GLU A 248 16.99 13.68 -8.51
CA GLU A 248 16.89 14.84 -7.63
C GLU A 248 16.06 14.52 -6.37
N ALA A 249 14.90 13.89 -6.52
CA ALA A 249 14.07 13.53 -5.38
C ALA A 249 14.75 12.50 -4.45
N ARG A 250 15.52 11.55 -4.99
CA ARG A 250 16.37 10.64 -4.19
C ARG A 250 17.40 11.40 -3.37
N ARG A 251 18.08 12.39 -3.97
CA ARG A 251 19.05 13.24 -3.27
C ARG A 251 18.43 14.08 -2.15
N LEU A 252 17.15 14.45 -2.29
CA LEU A 252 16.37 15.13 -1.25
C LEU A 252 15.82 14.17 -0.17
N GLY A 253 16.13 12.88 -0.23
CA GLY A 253 15.73 11.89 0.77
C GLY A 253 14.39 11.21 0.51
N LEU A 254 13.80 11.36 -0.68
CA LEU A 254 12.54 10.70 -1.06
C LEU A 254 12.73 9.34 -1.75
N GLY A 255 13.96 8.81 -1.78
CA GLY A 255 14.31 7.62 -2.56
C GLY A 255 13.53 6.37 -2.17
N ASP A 256 13.43 6.07 -0.88
CA ASP A 256 12.70 4.88 -0.39
C ASP A 256 11.21 4.94 -0.74
N LEU A 257 10.62 6.14 -0.70
CA LEU A 257 9.22 6.36 -1.05
C LEU A 257 8.99 6.16 -2.55
N ILE A 258 9.89 6.66 -3.39
CA ILE A 258 9.82 6.50 -4.85
C ILE A 258 9.96 5.02 -5.22
N ALA A 259 10.92 4.31 -4.63
CA ALA A 259 11.13 2.89 -4.88
C ALA A 259 9.88 2.05 -4.55
N ALA A 260 9.23 2.32 -3.41
CA ALA A 260 7.99 1.63 -3.03
C ALA A 260 6.86 1.83 -4.06
N TRP A 261 6.77 3.01 -4.68
CA TRP A 261 5.77 3.30 -5.71
C TRP A 261 6.03 2.57 -7.03
N SER A 262 7.32 2.46 -7.40
CA SER A 262 7.75 1.74 -8.59
C SER A 262 7.44 0.24 -8.47
N ASP A 263 7.67 -0.36 -7.29
CA ASP A 263 7.46 -1.78 -7.03
C ASP A 263 5.97 -2.17 -7.00
N GLU A 264 5.10 -1.32 -6.48
CA GLU A 264 3.64 -1.56 -6.48
C GLU A 264 2.96 -1.24 -7.83
N GLY A 265 3.72 -0.73 -8.82
CA GLY A 265 3.19 -0.43 -10.16
C GLY A 265 2.23 0.77 -10.21
N LEU A 266 2.24 1.63 -9.19
CA LEU A 266 1.28 2.73 -9.01
C LEU A 266 1.53 3.95 -9.90
N ARG A 267 2.54 3.92 -10.79
CA ARG A 267 2.85 4.99 -11.78
C ARG A 267 2.70 6.41 -11.22
N TYR A 268 3.25 6.67 -10.03
CA TYR A 268 3.23 7.97 -9.36
C TYR A 268 1.84 8.53 -9.00
N GLN A 269 0.77 7.72 -9.12
CA GLN A 269 -0.57 8.14 -8.70
C GLN A 269 -0.58 8.36 -7.19
N GLY A 270 -1.00 9.55 -6.79
CA GLY A 270 -1.11 9.89 -5.38
C GLY A 270 0.20 10.15 -4.64
N LEU A 271 1.32 10.30 -5.38
CA LEU A 271 2.60 10.53 -4.73
C LEU A 271 2.61 11.83 -3.91
N SER A 272 1.99 12.91 -4.41
CA SER A 272 1.98 14.22 -3.73
C SER A 272 1.35 14.16 -2.34
N TRP A 273 0.13 13.63 -2.22
CA TRP A 273 -0.56 13.53 -0.92
C TRP A 273 0.17 12.57 0.03
N THR A 274 0.84 11.54 -0.51
CA THR A 274 1.61 10.60 0.32
C THR A 274 2.87 11.25 0.87
N VAL A 275 3.61 12.00 0.04
CA VAL A 275 4.79 12.77 0.51
C VAL A 275 4.37 13.72 1.63
N GLU A 276 3.28 14.46 1.45
CA GLU A 276 2.73 15.33 2.50
C GLU A 276 2.35 14.54 3.76
N ALA A 277 1.64 13.42 3.62
CA ALA A 277 1.25 12.59 4.75
C ALA A 277 2.45 12.02 5.50
N ALA A 278 3.48 11.55 4.79
CA ALA A 278 4.73 11.06 5.36
C ALA A 278 5.49 12.17 6.09
N PHE A 279 5.55 13.37 5.51
CA PHE A 279 6.13 14.55 6.14
C PHE A 279 5.39 14.90 7.43
N TYR A 280 4.07 15.12 7.38
CA TYR A 280 3.31 15.51 8.57
C TYR A 280 3.32 14.43 9.65
N ARG A 281 3.28 13.14 9.27
CA ARG A 281 3.38 12.03 10.23
C ARG A 281 4.75 11.97 10.90
N SER A 282 5.83 12.14 10.13
CA SER A 282 7.19 12.14 10.68
C SER A 282 7.44 13.35 11.57
N ALA A 283 6.97 14.53 11.17
CA ALA A 283 7.01 15.75 11.98
C ALA A 283 6.21 15.58 13.28
N ALA A 284 4.98 15.06 13.21
CA ALA A 284 4.16 14.79 14.40
C ALA A 284 4.84 13.78 15.34
N ALA A 285 5.40 12.70 14.80
CA ALA A 285 6.12 11.69 15.58
C ALA A 285 7.41 12.25 16.21
N HIS A 286 8.09 13.18 15.55
CA HIS A 286 9.24 13.89 16.11
C HIS A 286 8.80 14.81 17.26
N LEU A 287 7.78 15.65 17.05
CA LEU A 287 7.23 16.53 18.08
C LEU A 287 6.72 15.77 19.30
N MET A 288 6.07 14.62 19.12
CA MET A 288 5.62 13.77 20.23
C MET A 288 6.77 13.16 21.02
N ARG A 289 7.93 12.90 20.38
CA ARG A 289 9.14 12.42 21.07
C ARG A 289 9.82 13.54 21.86
N GLU A 290 9.91 14.74 21.30
CA GLU A 290 10.51 15.89 21.97
C GLU A 290 9.63 16.42 23.11
N GLN A 291 8.30 16.31 22.97
CA GLN A 291 7.34 16.72 23.98
C GLN A 291 6.51 15.54 24.49
N PRO A 292 6.97 14.84 25.55
CA PRO A 292 6.26 13.72 26.15
C PRO A 292 4.83 14.06 26.62
N ALA A 293 4.53 15.34 26.86
CA ALA A 293 3.18 15.81 27.16
C ALA A 293 2.21 15.47 26.02
N LEU A 294 2.59 15.74 24.76
CA LEU A 294 1.78 15.45 23.57
C LEU A 294 1.55 13.95 23.39
N ALA A 295 2.55 13.12 23.71
CA ALA A 295 2.42 11.66 23.65
C ALA A 295 1.46 11.07 24.70
N ARG A 296 1.31 11.75 25.86
CA ARG A 296 0.34 11.36 26.90
C ARG A 296 -1.10 11.77 26.57
N HIS A 297 -1.28 12.67 25.61
CA HIS A 297 -2.59 13.15 25.17
C HIS A 297 -3.20 12.24 24.10
N THR A 298 -3.58 11.01 24.49
CA THR A 298 -4.34 10.12 23.59
C THR A 298 -5.79 10.61 23.50
N GLY A 299 -6.28 10.89 22.28
CA GLY A 299 -7.64 11.40 22.05
C GLY A 299 -8.75 10.54 22.68
N SER A 300 -8.55 9.22 22.78
CA SER A 300 -9.49 8.30 23.44
C SER A 300 -9.62 8.56 24.94
N THR A 301 -8.54 8.94 25.63
CA THR A 301 -8.56 9.26 27.07
C THR A 301 -9.30 10.57 27.31
N HIS A 302 -9.09 11.60 26.49
CA HIS A 302 -9.83 12.86 26.62
C HIS A 302 -11.31 12.70 26.33
N GLU A 303 -11.70 11.92 25.31
CA GLU A 303 -13.11 11.72 25.02
C GLU A 303 -13.82 10.97 26.16
N GLN A 304 -13.14 10.00 26.77
CA GLN A 304 -13.63 9.32 27.97
C GLN A 304 -13.77 10.28 29.16
N VAL A 305 -12.77 11.13 29.41
CA VAL A 305 -12.82 12.13 30.49
C VAL A 305 -13.95 13.13 30.25
N ARG A 306 -14.11 13.64 29.02
CA ARG A 306 -15.21 14.55 28.63
C ARG A 306 -16.57 13.90 28.86
N LYS A 307 -16.75 12.68 28.39
CA LYS A 307 -17.99 11.94 28.58
C LYS A 307 -18.29 11.72 30.05
N ARG A 308 -17.28 11.31 30.84
CA ARG A 308 -17.43 11.11 32.27
C ARG A 308 -17.78 12.40 33.00
N PHE A 309 -17.16 13.52 32.62
CA PHE A 309 -17.49 14.83 33.17
C PHE A 309 -18.95 15.21 32.88
N GLN A 310 -19.42 15.04 31.63
CA GLN A 310 -20.80 15.32 31.25
C GLN A 310 -21.80 14.45 32.04
N GLU A 311 -21.52 13.16 32.20
CA GLU A 311 -22.34 12.25 32.99
C GLU A 311 -22.44 12.69 34.45
N LEU A 312 -21.31 13.01 35.07
CA LEU A 312 -21.25 13.47 36.47
C LEU A 312 -21.91 14.83 36.66
N ASP A 313 -21.77 15.76 35.71
CA ASP A 313 -22.42 17.07 35.77
C ASP A 313 -23.96 16.92 35.74
N GLN A 314 -24.48 16.06 34.85
CA GLN A 314 -25.91 15.74 34.81
C GLN A 314 -26.40 15.04 36.10
N GLU A 315 -25.57 14.17 36.66
CA GLU A 315 -25.86 13.51 37.94
C GLU A 315 -25.94 14.53 39.08
N ILE A 316 -24.97 15.45 39.17
CA ILE A 316 -24.95 16.53 40.16
C ILE A 316 -26.20 17.42 40.01
N LEU A 317 -26.56 17.81 38.78
CA LEU A 317 -27.78 18.58 38.53
C LEU A 317 -29.04 17.84 39.02
N SER A 318 -29.12 16.53 38.76
CA SER A 318 -30.23 15.68 39.22
C SER A 318 -30.29 15.59 40.75
N LEU A 319 -29.15 15.35 41.40
CA LEU A 319 -29.05 15.26 42.86
C LEU A 319 -29.37 16.60 43.53
N ASN A 320 -28.90 17.71 42.96
CA ASN A 320 -29.21 19.06 43.45
C ASN A 320 -30.71 19.36 43.38
N ARG A 321 -31.40 18.94 42.31
CA ARG A 321 -32.88 19.08 42.22
C ARG A 321 -33.58 18.33 43.36
N ARG A 322 -33.14 17.10 43.65
CA ARG A 322 -33.68 16.28 44.77
C ARG A 322 -33.39 16.93 46.12
N LEU A 323 -32.19 17.45 46.32
CA LEU A 323 -31.79 18.15 47.54
C LEU A 323 -32.64 19.40 47.77
N VAL A 324 -32.87 20.22 46.73
CA VAL A 324 -33.73 21.40 46.80
C VAL A 324 -35.16 20.98 47.13
N ALA A 325 -35.71 19.95 46.50
CA ALA A 325 -37.05 19.45 46.80
C ALA A 325 -37.18 18.97 48.26
N ALA A 326 -36.19 18.24 48.78
CA ALA A 326 -36.17 17.81 50.17
C ALA A 326 -36.11 19.00 51.16
N LYS A 327 -35.26 20.00 50.87
CA LYS A 327 -35.17 21.23 51.67
C LYS A 327 -36.47 22.04 51.66
N LEU A 328 -37.15 22.12 50.51
CA LEU A 328 -38.45 22.78 50.38
C LEU A 328 -39.53 22.04 51.17
N PHE A 329 -39.55 20.70 51.11
CA PHE A 329 -40.50 19.88 51.86
C PHE A 329 -40.33 20.02 53.37
N ALA A 330 -39.09 20.14 53.85
CA ALA A 330 -38.78 20.34 55.26
C ALA A 330 -39.04 21.78 55.77
N ARG A 331 -39.32 22.74 54.87
CA ARG A 331 -39.50 24.14 55.24
C ARG A 331 -40.85 24.32 55.93
N GLN A 332 -40.84 24.93 57.11
CA GLN A 332 -42.08 25.23 57.82
C GLN A 332 -42.85 26.32 57.09
N VAL A 333 -44.11 26.02 56.76
CA VAL A 333 -45.05 26.97 56.16
C VAL A 333 -45.91 27.57 57.28
N PRO A 334 -45.97 28.91 57.39
CA PRO A 334 -46.86 29.57 58.34
C PRO A 334 -48.31 29.13 58.12
N VAL A 335 -48.92 28.56 59.18
CA VAL A 335 -50.33 28.11 59.14
C VAL A 335 -51.28 29.28 58.86
N GLY A 336 -50.95 30.47 59.36
CA GLY A 336 -51.81 31.64 59.29
C GLY A 336 -53.02 31.56 60.23
N GLN A 337 -53.86 32.58 60.17
CA GLN A 337 -55.05 32.72 61.03
C GLN A 337 -56.30 32.95 60.20
N ARG A 338 -57.41 32.35 60.64
CA ARG A 338 -58.76 32.69 60.16
C ARG A 338 -59.28 33.88 60.94
N ALA A 339 -59.99 34.75 60.26
CA ALA A 339 -60.64 35.93 60.82
C ALA A 339 -62.16 35.83 60.64
N GLN A 340 -62.91 36.81 61.15
CA GLN A 340 -64.36 36.89 60.94
C GLN A 340 -64.72 37.10 59.46
N SER A 341 -63.84 37.76 58.69
CA SER A 341 -63.98 37.90 57.25
C SER A 341 -62.92 37.07 56.51
N THR A 342 -63.32 36.40 55.43
CA THR A 342 -62.41 35.67 54.52
C THR A 342 -61.34 36.59 53.90
N ARG A 343 -61.64 37.89 53.88
CA ARG A 343 -60.78 38.99 53.45
C ARG A 343 -59.54 39.20 54.32
N ASP A 344 -59.60 38.79 55.58
CA ASP A 344 -58.56 39.03 56.58
C ASP A 344 -57.84 37.72 56.98
N TYR A 345 -58.09 36.64 56.25
CA TYR A 345 -57.31 35.40 56.38
C TYR A 345 -55.86 35.70 56.04
N THR A 346 -54.94 35.04 56.75
CA THR A 346 -53.49 35.19 56.57
C THR A 346 -52.82 33.87 56.17
N ASP A 347 -51.70 33.97 55.44
CA ASP A 347 -50.80 32.86 55.06
C ASP A 347 -51.54 31.62 54.52
N ASN A 348 -51.31 30.41 55.05
CA ASN A 348 -51.93 29.19 54.52
C ASN A 348 -53.46 29.26 54.56
N GLN A 349 -54.07 29.89 55.56
CA GLN A 349 -55.53 30.04 55.58
C GLN A 349 -56.05 30.84 54.39
N THR A 350 -55.32 31.88 53.95
CA THR A 350 -55.66 32.61 52.72
C THR A 350 -55.52 31.71 51.51
N LEU A 351 -54.39 30.99 51.39
CA LEU A 351 -54.08 30.16 50.23
C LEU A 351 -55.04 28.97 50.09
N ASP A 352 -55.33 28.27 51.18
CA ASP A 352 -56.29 27.16 51.23
C ASP A 352 -57.69 27.64 50.83
N HIS A 353 -58.11 28.81 51.34
CA HIS A 353 -59.38 29.40 50.92
C HIS A 353 -59.39 29.71 49.42
N GLN A 354 -58.38 30.41 48.89
CA GLN A 354 -58.35 30.79 47.48
C GLN A 354 -58.25 29.58 46.53
N THR A 355 -57.52 28.54 46.91
CA THR A 355 -57.37 27.30 46.11
C THR A 355 -58.61 26.42 46.15
N SER A 356 -59.45 26.53 47.19
CA SER A 356 -60.75 25.84 47.25
C SER A 356 -61.83 26.44 46.34
N LEU A 357 -61.64 27.68 45.87
CA LEU A 357 -62.60 28.38 45.03
C LEU A 357 -62.45 27.96 43.56
N GLN A 358 -63.58 27.72 42.88
CA GLN A 358 -63.57 27.46 41.42
C GLN A 358 -63.08 28.66 40.60
N LYS A 359 -63.28 29.89 41.09
CA LYS A 359 -62.84 31.14 40.45
C LYS A 359 -62.36 32.14 41.50
N PRO A 360 -61.08 32.10 41.91
CA PRO A 360 -60.52 33.07 42.85
C PRO A 360 -60.50 34.48 42.23
N ARG A 361 -60.93 35.49 43.00
CA ARG A 361 -61.02 36.91 42.56
C ARG A 361 -60.16 37.86 43.40
N ILE A 362 -59.14 37.33 44.08
CA ILE A 362 -58.23 38.14 44.89
C ILE A 362 -57.21 38.86 44.01
N ALA A 363 -57.01 40.17 44.22
CA ALA A 363 -55.94 40.91 43.57
C ALA A 363 -54.57 40.43 44.06
N LEU A 364 -53.59 40.29 43.16
CA LEU A 364 -52.25 39.78 43.51
C LEU A 364 -51.58 40.57 44.63
N ARG A 365 -51.68 41.91 44.62
CA ARG A 365 -51.16 42.75 45.70
C ARG A 365 -51.73 42.35 47.07
N ARG A 366 -53.03 42.08 47.13
CA ARG A 366 -53.70 41.63 48.37
C ARG A 366 -53.29 40.20 48.72
N LEU A 367 -53.14 39.32 47.74
CA LEU A 367 -52.68 37.95 47.96
C LEU A 367 -51.27 37.94 48.59
N PHE A 368 -50.35 38.73 48.04
CA PHE A 368 -49.02 38.93 48.62
C PHE A 368 -49.10 39.58 50.00
N GLY A 369 -49.93 40.60 50.19
CA GLY A 369 -50.13 41.25 51.49
C GLY A 369 -50.64 40.31 52.59
N ASN A 370 -51.59 39.43 52.27
CA ASN A 370 -52.21 38.52 53.23
C ASN A 370 -51.41 37.23 53.44
N ALA A 371 -50.75 36.70 52.39
CA ALA A 371 -50.12 35.38 52.41
C ALA A 371 -48.63 35.38 52.04
N GLY A 372 -47.96 36.53 52.15
CA GLY A 372 -46.58 36.70 51.68
C GLY A 372 -45.57 35.77 52.33
N ALA A 373 -45.75 35.39 53.61
CA ALA A 373 -44.81 34.50 54.28
C ALA A 373 -45.01 33.04 53.84
N ALA A 374 -46.25 32.58 53.73
CA ALA A 374 -46.56 31.26 53.15
C ALA A 374 -46.12 31.16 51.68
N ILE A 375 -46.35 32.18 50.86
CA ILE A 375 -45.90 32.19 49.46
C ILE A 375 -44.38 32.03 49.38
N ARG A 376 -43.60 32.78 50.18
CA ARG A 376 -42.13 32.63 50.21
C ARG A 376 -41.67 31.29 50.79
N ALA A 377 -42.46 30.68 51.68
CA ALA A 377 -42.15 29.35 52.19
C ALA A 377 -42.30 28.27 51.10
N TYR A 378 -43.39 28.32 50.33
CA TYR A 378 -43.60 27.39 49.20
C TYR A 378 -42.70 27.69 47.99
N LYS A 379 -42.51 28.98 47.69
CA LYS A 379 -41.82 29.50 46.50
C LYS A 379 -40.80 30.55 46.94
N PRO A 380 -39.60 30.12 47.40
CA PRO A 380 -38.59 31.04 47.92
C PRO A 380 -37.93 31.91 46.84
N CYS A 381 -38.04 31.52 45.57
CA CYS A 381 -37.60 32.32 44.44
C CYS A 381 -38.82 32.93 43.75
N ILE A 382 -38.83 34.25 43.60
CA ILE A 382 -39.90 35.01 42.95
C ILE A 382 -39.31 35.73 41.74
N MET A 383 -39.91 35.52 40.58
CA MET A 383 -39.55 36.20 39.33
C MET A 383 -40.64 37.21 38.99
N MET A 384 -40.26 38.47 38.80
CA MET A 384 -41.17 39.58 38.54
C MET A 384 -40.47 40.61 37.65
N SER A 385 -41.22 41.27 36.77
CA SER A 385 -40.74 42.49 36.10
C SER A 385 -40.63 43.64 37.11
N PRO A 386 -39.83 44.69 36.84
CA PRO A 386 -39.73 45.87 37.71
C PRO A 386 -41.10 46.47 38.07
N MET A 387 -41.96 46.62 37.07
CA MET A 387 -43.34 47.11 37.25
C MET A 387 -44.16 46.22 38.20
N SER A 388 -44.03 44.88 38.07
CA SER A 388 -44.73 43.93 38.93
C SER A 388 -44.26 44.01 40.38
N VAL A 389 -42.96 44.24 40.62
CA VAL A 389 -42.41 44.47 41.96
C VAL A 389 -43.06 45.68 42.60
N ALA A 390 -43.15 46.81 41.88
CA ALA A 390 -43.78 48.02 42.37
C ALA A 390 -45.30 47.86 42.61
N GLN A 391 -45.99 47.16 41.71
CA GLN A 391 -47.44 47.00 41.76
C GLN A 391 -47.91 46.03 42.86
N TYR A 392 -47.20 44.91 43.06
CA TYR A 392 -47.68 43.80 43.88
C TYR A 392 -47.02 43.71 45.26
N LEU A 393 -45.77 44.15 45.43
CA LEU A 393 -45.06 44.01 46.69
C LEU A 393 -45.13 45.29 47.53
N GLU A 394 -45.93 45.26 48.59
CA GLU A 394 -46.08 46.39 49.49
C GLU A 394 -44.74 46.77 50.16
N PRO A 395 -44.41 48.09 50.20
CA PRO A 395 -43.21 48.57 50.90
C PRO A 395 -43.17 48.10 52.35
N GLY A 396 -42.00 47.63 52.80
CA GLY A 396 -41.77 47.20 54.19
C GLY A 396 -42.33 45.83 54.58
N LYS A 397 -43.24 45.22 53.79
CA LYS A 397 -43.84 43.90 54.11
C LYS A 397 -43.11 42.70 53.54
N HIS A 398 -42.29 42.92 52.51
CA HIS A 398 -41.57 41.85 51.83
C HIS A 398 -40.08 42.16 51.81
N ARG A 399 -39.28 41.20 52.30
CA ARG A 399 -37.82 41.22 52.21
C ARG A 399 -37.32 39.91 51.62
N PHE A 400 -36.22 40.00 50.90
CA PHE A 400 -35.52 38.88 50.28
C PHE A 400 -34.03 38.96 50.61
N ASP A 401 -33.36 37.82 50.59
CA ASP A 401 -31.94 37.76 50.89
C ASP A 401 -31.11 38.27 49.69
N VAL A 402 -31.51 37.89 48.47
CA VAL A 402 -30.77 38.18 47.23
C VAL A 402 -31.71 38.63 46.13
N LEU A 403 -31.36 39.73 45.47
CA LEU A 403 -31.90 40.15 44.17
C LEU A 403 -30.97 39.68 43.06
N ILE A 404 -31.53 39.12 41.99
CA ILE A 404 -30.81 38.89 40.74
C ILE A 404 -31.49 39.72 39.67
N ILE A 405 -30.74 40.64 39.07
CA ILE A 405 -31.16 41.43 37.92
C ILE A 405 -30.50 40.80 36.71
N ASP A 406 -31.30 40.21 35.83
CA ASP A 406 -30.86 39.70 34.53
C ASP A 406 -31.13 40.77 33.46
N GLU A 407 -30.38 40.74 32.36
CA GLU A 407 -30.43 41.77 31.30
C GLU A 407 -30.27 43.21 31.82
N ALA A 408 -29.39 43.39 32.81
CA ALA A 408 -29.20 44.65 33.52
C ALA A 408 -28.73 45.82 32.64
N SER A 409 -28.17 45.55 31.45
CA SER A 409 -27.84 46.59 30.47
C SER A 409 -29.08 47.26 29.88
N GLN A 410 -30.24 46.61 29.93
CA GLN A 410 -31.52 47.11 29.42
C GLN A 410 -32.44 47.69 30.52
N MET A 411 -31.98 47.77 31.76
CA MET A 411 -32.78 48.23 32.91
C MET A 411 -32.24 49.55 33.47
N ARG A 412 -33.14 50.51 33.72
CA ARG A 412 -32.77 51.78 34.35
C ARG A 412 -32.61 51.64 35.88
N PRO A 413 -31.76 52.45 36.52
CA PRO A 413 -31.58 52.45 37.97
C PRO A 413 -32.89 52.67 38.76
N GLU A 414 -33.76 53.56 38.28
CA GLU A 414 -35.06 53.87 38.89
C GLU A 414 -36.01 52.68 38.89
N ASP A 415 -35.99 51.86 37.83
CA ASP A 415 -36.78 50.63 37.74
C ASP A 415 -36.28 49.56 38.72
N ALA A 416 -34.95 49.47 38.89
CA ALA A 416 -34.32 48.52 39.80
C ALA A 416 -34.48 48.91 41.29
N LEU A 417 -34.63 50.21 41.59
CA LEU A 417 -34.62 50.74 42.96
C LEU A 417 -35.63 50.07 43.89
N GLY A 418 -36.85 49.83 43.39
CA GLY A 418 -37.90 49.16 44.16
C GLY A 418 -37.52 47.75 44.62
N ALA A 419 -36.83 47.00 43.76
CA ALA A 419 -36.35 45.66 44.09
C ALA A 419 -35.12 45.72 45.01
N LEU A 420 -34.19 46.65 44.77
CA LEU A 420 -32.96 46.83 45.55
C LEU A 420 -33.24 47.08 47.04
N ILE A 421 -34.20 47.97 47.36
CA ILE A 421 -34.55 48.31 48.76
C ILE A 421 -35.13 47.12 49.55
N ARG A 422 -35.65 46.11 48.85
CA ARG A 422 -36.28 44.92 49.46
C ARG A 422 -35.28 43.78 49.69
N CYS A 423 -34.04 43.90 49.22
CA CYS A 423 -33.06 42.82 49.23
C CYS A 423 -31.81 43.17 50.03
N ALA A 424 -31.20 42.19 50.69
CA ALA A 424 -29.95 42.41 51.43
C ALA A 424 -28.72 42.42 50.51
N GLN A 425 -28.76 41.64 49.43
CA GLN A 425 -27.71 41.57 48.42
C GLN A 425 -28.31 41.70 47.02
N ALA A 426 -27.52 42.19 46.07
CA ALA A 426 -27.90 42.28 44.66
C ALA A 426 -26.80 41.68 43.77
N VAL A 427 -27.23 40.93 42.76
CA VAL A 427 -26.40 40.41 41.68
C VAL A 427 -26.92 41.02 40.39
N VAL A 428 -26.07 41.81 39.74
CA VAL A 428 -26.40 42.52 38.51
C VAL A 428 -25.70 41.80 37.36
N VAL A 429 -26.48 41.20 36.46
CA VAL A 429 -26.00 40.39 35.33
C VAL A 429 -26.49 41.04 34.04
N GLY A 430 -25.58 41.25 33.12
CA GLY A 430 -25.87 41.83 31.81
C GLY A 430 -24.59 41.98 31.02
N ASP A 431 -24.72 42.55 29.84
CA ASP A 431 -23.64 42.73 28.89
C ASP A 431 -23.58 44.19 28.46
N PRO A 432 -22.50 44.93 28.79
CA PRO A 432 -22.40 46.35 28.47
C PRO A 432 -22.33 46.62 26.96
N GLU A 433 -21.96 45.61 26.16
CA GLU A 433 -21.86 45.71 24.70
C GLU A 433 -23.20 45.37 24.00
N GLN A 434 -24.23 44.97 24.75
CA GLN A 434 -25.59 44.77 24.25
C GLN A 434 -26.43 46.05 24.33
N LEU A 435 -27.64 45.99 23.79
CA LEU A 435 -28.54 47.14 23.68
C LEU A 435 -28.76 47.81 25.05
N PRO A 436 -28.67 49.15 25.13
CA PRO A 436 -29.05 49.91 26.31
C PRO A 436 -30.58 49.91 26.51
N PRO A 437 -31.12 50.49 27.61
CA PRO A 437 -32.56 50.64 27.78
C PRO A 437 -33.17 51.41 26.60
N SER A 438 -34.37 51.02 26.16
CA SER A 438 -35.04 51.63 25.01
C SER A 438 -36.30 52.41 25.41
N ASP A 439 -36.41 53.67 24.99
CA ASP A 439 -37.52 54.61 25.22
C ASP A 439 -38.82 54.32 24.43
N PHE A 440 -39.18 53.06 24.19
CA PHE A 440 -40.35 52.77 23.34
C PHE A 440 -41.69 53.31 23.91
N PHE A 441 -41.76 53.62 25.21
CA PHE A 441 -42.96 54.14 25.87
C PHE A 441 -42.91 55.61 26.28
N VAL A 442 -41.73 56.22 26.48
CA VAL A 442 -41.63 57.63 26.90
C VAL A 442 -41.97 58.58 25.76
N ALA A 443 -41.56 58.24 24.53
CA ALA A 443 -41.83 59.03 23.33
C ALA A 443 -43.33 59.18 22.98
N ALA A 444 -44.23 58.39 23.58
CA ALA A 444 -45.67 58.47 23.34
C ALA A 444 -46.40 59.50 24.24
N GLU A 445 -45.82 59.89 25.38
CA GLU A 445 -46.47 60.79 26.34
C GLU A 445 -45.92 62.23 26.32
N THR A 446 -44.66 62.44 25.94
CA THR A 446 -44.07 63.78 25.82
C THR A 446 -44.11 64.28 24.37
N ARG A 447 -45.17 65.03 24.07
CA ARG A 447 -45.38 65.71 22.78
C ARG A 447 -45.29 67.24 22.89
N ASP A 448 -44.54 67.74 23.86
CA ASP A 448 -44.22 69.17 23.99
C ASP A 448 -42.70 69.35 23.98
N GLU A 449 -42.25 70.22 23.07
CA GLU A 449 -40.87 70.54 22.72
C GLU A 449 -40.16 71.32 23.84
N GLU A 450 -39.62 70.62 24.84
CA GLU A 450 -38.48 71.11 25.60
C GLU A 450 -37.33 70.12 25.43
N GLU A 451 -36.16 70.62 25.01
CA GLU A 451 -34.90 69.89 24.91
C GLU A 451 -34.58 69.22 26.26
N ILE A 452 -35.00 67.96 26.42
CA ILE A 452 -34.48 67.08 27.45
C ILE A 452 -33.02 66.85 27.07
N GLU A 453 -32.13 67.47 27.83
CA GLU A 453 -30.69 67.29 27.73
C GLU A 453 -30.38 65.78 27.66
N ASP A 454 -29.77 65.39 26.53
CA ASP A 454 -29.53 64.03 26.05
C ASP A 454 -28.49 63.30 26.93
N SER A 455 -28.81 63.13 28.22
CA SER A 455 -28.02 62.30 29.12
C SER A 455 -28.21 60.86 28.67
N PRO A 456 -27.16 60.16 28.19
CA PRO A 456 -27.28 58.76 27.82
C PRO A 456 -27.85 58.01 29.02
N GLU A 457 -28.98 57.33 28.81
CA GLU A 457 -29.70 56.65 29.88
C GLU A 457 -28.80 55.59 30.49
N GLU A 458 -28.22 55.90 31.64
CA GLU A 458 -27.29 55.04 32.33
C GLU A 458 -28.04 53.80 32.82
N SER A 459 -27.66 52.61 32.35
CA SER A 459 -28.25 51.36 32.85
C SER A 459 -27.77 51.05 34.26
N ILE A 460 -28.53 50.24 35.00
CA ILE A 460 -28.12 49.75 36.32
C ILE A 460 -26.82 48.93 36.27
N LEU A 461 -26.52 48.31 35.12
CA LEU A 461 -25.24 47.64 34.89
C LEU A 461 -24.08 48.64 34.85
N GLU A 462 -24.21 49.74 34.11
CA GLU A 462 -23.14 50.75 33.99
C GLU A 462 -22.91 51.47 35.32
N LEU A 463 -23.98 51.83 36.02
CA LEU A 463 -23.91 52.37 37.38
C LEU A 463 -23.21 51.37 38.33
N GLY A 464 -23.51 50.09 38.17
CA GLY A 464 -22.88 49.02 38.93
C GLY A 464 -21.39 48.88 38.64
N ARG A 465 -20.94 49.03 37.39
CA ARG A 465 -19.52 49.00 37.00
C ARG A 465 -18.72 50.17 37.60
N ARG A 466 -19.36 51.33 37.77
CA ARG A 466 -18.76 52.51 38.41
C ARG A 466 -18.65 52.32 39.92
N CYS A 467 -19.69 51.79 40.55
CA CYS A 467 -19.76 51.61 42.00
C CYS A 467 -18.97 50.41 42.53
N TRP A 468 -18.91 49.30 41.78
CA TRP A 468 -18.39 48.02 42.26
C TRP A 468 -17.28 47.47 41.35
N ARG A 469 -16.14 47.11 41.95
CA ARG A 469 -15.00 46.49 41.26
C ARG A 469 -14.44 45.31 42.07
N PRO A 470 -13.96 44.23 41.41
CA PRO A 470 -13.90 44.05 39.96
C PRO A 470 -15.19 43.46 39.36
N MET A 471 -15.53 43.89 38.14
CA MET A 471 -16.53 43.23 37.29
C MET A 471 -16.00 41.85 36.86
N ARG A 472 -16.85 40.82 36.93
CA ARG A 472 -16.51 39.46 36.49
C ARG A 472 -17.13 39.21 35.12
N MET A 473 -16.29 38.99 34.12
CA MET A 473 -16.70 38.64 32.77
C MET A 473 -16.72 37.11 32.61
N LEU A 474 -17.77 36.58 31.96
CA LEU A 474 -17.87 35.16 31.63
C LEU A 474 -17.14 34.89 30.32
N GLY A 475 -15.99 34.22 30.40
CA GLY A 475 -15.07 34.09 29.26
C GLY A 475 -15.37 32.97 28.27
N VAL A 476 -16.38 32.13 28.47
CA VAL A 476 -16.66 31.00 27.56
C VAL A 476 -18.03 31.18 26.93
N HIS A 477 -18.09 31.12 25.60
CA HIS A 477 -19.35 31.19 24.87
C HIS A 477 -19.82 29.79 24.43
N TYR A 478 -21.11 29.51 24.57
CA TYR A 478 -21.68 28.20 24.20
C TYR A 478 -22.66 28.27 23.01
N ARG A 479 -22.90 29.46 22.45
CA ARG A 479 -23.91 29.67 21.40
C ARG A 479 -23.45 29.19 20.01
N SER A 480 -22.22 29.53 19.64
CA SER A 480 -21.68 29.26 18.30
C SER A 480 -20.79 28.02 18.32
N ARG A 481 -21.07 27.06 17.43
CA ARG A 481 -20.23 25.84 17.29
C ARG A 481 -18.90 26.09 16.57
N HIS A 482 -18.88 27.09 15.70
CA HIS A 482 -17.68 27.51 14.96
C HIS A 482 -17.24 28.89 15.45
N GLN A 483 -15.97 28.99 15.84
CA GLN A 483 -15.37 30.22 16.36
C GLN A 483 -15.43 31.38 15.36
N SER A 484 -15.43 31.09 14.05
CA SER A 484 -15.55 32.10 13.00
C SER A 484 -16.84 32.93 13.08
N LEU A 485 -17.93 32.38 13.63
CA LEU A 485 -19.21 33.09 13.75
C LEU A 485 -19.19 34.18 14.83
N ILE A 486 -18.28 34.09 15.80
CA ILE A 486 -18.13 35.10 16.85
C ILE A 486 -16.84 35.90 16.71
N ALA A 487 -15.91 35.49 15.83
CA ALA A 487 -14.57 36.06 15.74
C ALA A 487 -14.61 37.59 15.54
N TYR A 488 -15.51 38.07 14.68
CA TYR A 488 -15.70 39.51 14.50
C TYR A 488 -16.16 40.19 15.81
N SER A 489 -17.25 39.71 16.42
CA SER A 489 -17.77 40.30 17.66
C SER A 489 -16.78 40.20 18.82
N ASN A 490 -16.06 39.09 18.96
CA ASN A 490 -15.06 38.87 20.00
C ASN A 490 -13.92 39.87 19.92
N ARG A 491 -13.44 40.11 18.70
CA ARG A 491 -12.37 41.07 18.44
C ARG A 491 -12.82 42.51 18.67
N GLU A 492 -13.98 42.89 18.15
CA GLU A 492 -14.45 44.28 18.18
C GLU A 492 -15.00 44.71 19.54
N PHE A 493 -15.66 43.81 20.28
CA PHE A 493 -16.38 44.17 21.51
C PHE A 493 -15.79 43.55 22.79
N TYR A 494 -14.99 42.48 22.68
CA TYR A 494 -14.53 41.72 23.85
C TYR A 494 -13.01 41.54 23.95
N ASP A 495 -12.22 42.22 23.10
CA ASP A 495 -10.75 42.14 23.08
C ASP A 495 -10.21 40.71 22.96
N ASP A 496 -10.88 39.85 22.18
CA ASP A 496 -10.56 38.43 22.01
C ASP A 496 -10.56 37.62 23.33
N ARG A 497 -11.29 38.09 24.36
CA ARG A 497 -11.37 37.43 25.66
C ARG A 497 -12.41 36.30 25.72
N LEU A 498 -13.29 36.17 24.75
CA LEU A 498 -14.23 35.04 24.67
C LEU A 498 -13.52 33.82 24.05
N LEU A 499 -13.66 32.67 24.72
CA LEU A 499 -13.12 31.36 24.37
C LEU A 499 -14.15 30.47 23.67
#